data_AF-A0A431VL49-F1
#
_entry.id   AF-A0A431VL49-F1
#
_cell.length_a   1.000
_cell.length_b   1.000
_cell.length_c   1.000
_cell.angle_alpha   90.00
_cell.angle_beta   90.00
_cell.angle_gamma   90.00
#
_symmetry.space_group_name_H-M   'P 1'
#
loop_
_entity.id
_entity.type
_entity.pdbx_description
1 polymer ?
#
loop_
_entity_poly.entity_id
_entity_poly.type
_entity_poly.pdbx_seq_one_letter_code
_entity_poly.pdbx_strand_id
1 'polypeptide(L)' 'MNRHFRITLTRLINHAERDLRLARTAQDMADANTAKARLNTLEAALGIYTAAHFHAYGERPWPEEEATHAGR' A
#
# COMPACT_ATOMS: atom_id res chain seq x y z
N MET A 1 4.98 -8.18 -7.14
CA MET A 1 5.33 -6.99 -6.35
C MET A 1 6.35 -7.40 -5.31
N ASN A 2 7.35 -6.58 -4.97
CA ASN A 2 8.24 -6.87 -3.84
C ASN A 2 7.41 -7.24 -2.59
N ARG A 3 7.80 -8.29 -1.87
CA ARG A 3 7.01 -8.89 -0.79
C ARG A 3 6.90 -7.95 0.42
N HIS A 4 7.99 -7.34 0.86
CA HIS A 4 7.98 -6.36 1.95
C HIS A 4 7.09 -5.17 1.61
N PHE A 5 7.25 -4.59 0.41
CA PHE A 5 6.43 -3.47 -0.03
C PHE A 5 4.94 -3.83 -0.07
N ARG A 6 4.61 -5.03 -0.58
CA ARG A 6 3.24 -5.54 -0.58
C ARG A 6 2.66 -5.65 0.83
N ILE A 7 3.39 -6.29 1.76
CA ILE A 7 2.92 -6.47 3.14
C ILE A 7 2.68 -5.13 3.81
N THR A 8 3.62 -4.20 3.68
CA THR A 8 3.54 -2.86 4.28
C THR A 8 2.37 -2.07 3.71
N LEU A 9 2.25 -1.96 2.38
CA LEU A 9 1.14 -1.24 1.77
C LEU A 9 -0.22 -1.87 2.07
N THR A 10 -0.36 -3.19 1.99
CA THR A 10 -1.63 -3.87 2.30
C THR A 10 -2.07 -3.57 3.72
N ARG A 11 -1.15 -3.58 4.71
CA ARG A 11 -1.47 -3.20 6.09
C ARG A 11 -1.95 -1.75 6.16
N LEU A 12 -1.22 -0.81 5.56
CA LEU A 12 -1.58 0.61 5.58
C LEU A 12 -2.94 0.88 4.93
N ILE A 13 -3.23 0.25 3.79
CA ILE A 13 -4.52 0.36 3.11
C ILE A 13 -5.64 -0.17 4.00
N ASN A 14 -5.48 -1.37 4.56
CA ASN A 14 -6.48 -1.96 5.46
C ASN A 14 -6.76 -1.08 6.69
N HIS A 15 -5.73 -0.41 7.22
CA HIS A 15 -5.89 0.55 8.31
C HIS A 15 -6.67 1.79 7.85
N ALA A 16 -6.30 2.41 6.73
CA ALA A 16 -7.00 3.58 6.21
C ALA A 16 -8.47 3.29 5.85
N GLU A 17 -8.77 2.11 5.31
CA GLU A 17 -10.14 1.66 5.06
C GLU A 17 -10.93 1.47 6.36
N ARG A 18 -10.30 0.87 7.38
CA ARG A 18 -10.92 0.70 8.70
C ARG A 18 -11.23 2.05 9.32
N ASP A 19 -10.29 2.98 9.31
CA ASP A 19 -10.43 4.32 9.88
C ASP A 19 -11.55 5.09 9.16
N LEU A 20 -11.60 5.00 7.84
CA LEU A 20 -12.68 5.60 7.04
C LEU A 20 -14.05 5.02 7.40
N ARG A 21 -14.15 3.69 7.59
CA ARG A 21 -15.40 3.05 8.03
C ARG A 21 -15.81 3.52 9.41
N LEU A 22 -14.88 3.59 10.37
CA LEU A 22 -15.16 4.02 11.73
C LEU A 22 -15.59 5.50 11.79
N ALA A 23 -14.89 6.39 11.09
CA ALA A 23 -15.22 7.80 11.03
C ALA A 23 -16.59 8.05 10.39
N ARG A 24 -16.94 7.31 9.32
CA ARG A 24 -18.27 7.35 8.70
C ARG A 24 -19.37 6.91 9.67
N THR A 25 -19.15 5.82 10.40
CA THR A 25 -20.10 5.34 11.41
C THR A 25 -20.29 6.35 12.54
N ALA A 26 -19.21 7.04 12.94
CA ALA A 26 -19.24 8.10 13.95
C ALA A 26 -19.80 9.44 13.41
N GLN A 27 -20.10 9.53 12.11
CA GLN A 27 -20.46 10.78 11.41
C GLN A 27 -19.40 11.90 11.56
N ASP A 28 -18.14 11.52 11.82
CA ASP A 28 -17.02 12.45 11.86
C ASP A 28 -16.49 12.69 10.44
N MET A 29 -16.92 13.79 9.84
CA MET A 29 -16.56 14.14 8.47
C MET A 29 -15.10 14.57 8.33
N ALA A 30 -14.48 15.12 9.38
CA ALA A 30 -13.09 15.57 9.33
C ALA A 30 -12.14 14.36 9.30
N ASP A 31 -12.39 13.39 10.18
CA ASP A 31 -11.63 12.15 10.21
C ASP A 31 -11.90 11.29 8.98
N ALA A 32 -13.15 11.25 8.49
CA ALA A 32 -13.48 10.54 7.26
C ALA A 32 -12.73 11.11 6.05
N ASN A 33 -12.65 12.44 5.92
CA ASN A 33 -11.90 13.08 4.85
C ASN A 33 -10.40 12.80 4.96
N THR A 34 -9.86 12.84 6.17
CA THR A 34 -8.45 12.53 6.43
C THR A 34 -8.11 11.08 6.10
N ALA A 35 -8.93 10.12 6.55
CA ALA A 35 -8.76 8.70 6.24
C ALA A 35 -8.90 8.44 4.73
N LYS A 36 -9.84 9.12 4.05
CA LYS A 36 -10.00 9.01 2.59
C LYS A 36 -8.78 9.57 1.84
N ALA A 37 -8.24 10.71 2.25
CA ALA A 37 -7.04 11.28 1.64
C ALA A 37 -5.82 10.35 1.79
N ARG A 38 -5.66 9.74 2.97
CA ARG A 38 -4.63 8.73 3.23
C ARG A 38 -4.80 7.51 2.31
N LEU A 39 -6.02 6.97 2.21
CA LEU A 39 -6.32 5.84 1.34
C LEU A 39 -5.97 6.15 -0.12
N ASN A 40 -6.44 7.29 -0.65
CA ASN A 40 -6.15 7.71 -2.02
C ASN A 40 -4.64 7.85 -2.28
N THR A 41 -3.89 8.35 -1.29
CA THR A 41 -2.43 8.51 -1.39
C THR A 41 -1.73 7.15 -1.48
N LEU A 42 -2.16 6.17 -0.68
CA LEU A 42 -1.61 4.82 -0.70
C LEU A 42 -1.91 4.08 -2.02
N GLU A 43 -3.13 4.25 -2.54
CA GLU A 43 -3.52 3.72 -3.86
C GLU A 43 -2.69 4.34 -4.99
N ALA A 44 -2.47 5.66 -4.94
CA ALA A 44 -1.62 6.35 -5.91
C ALA A 44 -0.16 5.87 -5.83
N ALA A 45 0.40 5.73 -4.62
CA ALA A 45 1.75 5.22 -4.42
C ALA A 45 1.92 3.80 -4.96
N LEU A 46 0.91 2.93 -4.77
CA LEU A 46 0.89 1.59 -5.35
C LEU A 46 0.92 1.65 -6.88
N GLY A 47 0.07 2.49 -7.49
CA GLY A 47 0.01 2.67 -8.95
C GLY A 47 1.32 3.20 -9.53
N ILE A 48 1.96 4.17 -8.88
CA ILE A 48 3.27 4.70 -9.30
C ILE A 48 4.33 3.61 -9.23
N TYR A 49 4.36 2.83 -8.15
CA TYR A 49 5.33 1.76 -7.97
C TYR A 49 5.18 0.63 -9.01
N THR A 50 3.94 0.22 -9.30
CA THR A 50 3.67 -0.80 -10.32
C THR A 50 4.02 -0.30 -11.72
N ALA A 51 3.68 0.96 -12.04
CA ALA A 51 4.05 1.59 -13.30
C ALA A 51 5.57 1.69 -13.47
N ALA A 52 6.29 2.12 -12.43
CA ALA A 52 7.75 2.23 -12.46
C ALA A 52 8.42 0.87 -12.76
N HIS A 53 7.94 -0.21 -12.13
CA HIS A 53 8.44 -1.56 -12.44
C HIS A 53 8.14 -2.00 -13.85
N PHE A 54 6.92 -1.76 -14.32
CA PHE A 54 6.56 -2.07 -15.71
C PHE A 54 7.44 -1.31 -16.69
N HIS A 55 7.70 -0.02 -16.46
CA HIS A 55 8.60 0.77 -17.30
C HIS A 55 10.05 0.26 -17.28
N ALA A 56 10.54 -0.22 -16.15
CA ALA A 56 11.93 -0.68 -16.02
C ALA A 56 12.15 -2.13 -16.48
N TYR A 57 11.15 -3.01 -16.28
CA TYR A 57 11.32 -4.46 -16.41
C TYR A 57 10.24 -5.15 -17.27
N GLY A 58 9.27 -4.40 -17.79
CA GLY A 58 8.14 -4.93 -18.56
C GLY A 58 7.27 -5.86 -17.73
N GLU A 59 6.88 -7.00 -18.31
CA GLU A 59 6.07 -8.03 -17.66
C GLU A 59 6.87 -8.95 -16.73
N ARG A 60 8.19 -8.74 -16.60
CA ARG A 60 9.03 -9.58 -15.75
C ARG A 60 8.47 -9.61 -14.33
N PRO A 61 8.30 -10.79 -13.71
CA PRO A 61 7.84 -10.86 -12.34
C PRO A 61 8.83 -10.16 -11.41
N TRP A 62 8.32 -9.72 -10.27
CA TRP A 62 9.17 -9.11 -9.27
C TRP A 62 10.13 -10.14 -8.72
N PRO A 63 11.40 -9.78 -8.46
CA PRO A 63 12.31 -10.68 -7.79
C PRO A 63 11.71 -11.09 -6.45
N GLU A 64 11.67 -12.40 -6.20
CA GLU A 64 11.37 -12.91 -4.86
C GLU A 64 12.48 -12.41 -3.93
N GLU A 65 12.13 -11.98 -2.73
CA GLU A 65 13.14 -11.61 -1.73
C GLU A 65 14.02 -12.83 -1.51
N GLU A 66 15.26 -12.81 -2.01
CA GLU A 66 16.27 -13.77 -1.60
C GLU A 66 16.28 -13.78 -0.08
N ALA A 67 16.15 -14.97 0.51
CA ALA A 67 16.28 -15.19 1.93
C ALA A 67 17.69 -14.75 2.36
N THR A 68 17.88 -13.44 2.54
CA THR A 68 19.15 -12.84 2.92
C THR A 68 19.30 -12.99 4.43
N HIS A 69 19.22 -14.22 4.91
CA HIS A 69 19.65 -14.67 6.24
C HIS A 69 20.54 -15.91 6.03
N ALA A 70 21.56 -15.77 5.18
CA ALA A 70 22.72 -16.62 5.27
C ALA A 70 23.69 -15.99 6.27
N GLY A 71 23.83 -16.61 7.44
CA GLY A 71 24.98 -16.47 8.34
C GLY A 71 25.00 -15.26 9.27
N ARG A 72 24.58 -15.47 10.53
CA ARG A 72 25.26 -14.93 11.70
C ARG A 72 25.17 -15.94 12.84
#